data_AF-A0A7J6RJQ7-F1
#
_entry.id   AF-A0A7J6RJQ7-F1
#
_cell.length_a   1.000
_cell.length_b   1.000
_cell.length_c   1.000
_cell.angle_alpha   90.00
_cell.angle_beta   90.00
_cell.angle_gamma   90.00
#
_symmetry.space_group_name_H-M   'P 1'
#
loop_
_entity.id
_entity.type
_entity.pdbx_description
1 polymer ?
#
loop_
_entity_poly.entity_id
_entity_poly.type
_entity_poly.pdbx_seq_one_letter_code
_entity_poly.pdbx_strand_id
1 'polypeptide(L)'
;GLKSTPFVVPMVQPPASKRAATEEQMKALAERTKKAEEKLIAEKKAERSKEKSRSSGSASMAALARQGLAGGDTMALDRVLHTTNNAVMAATARDITGPEAAQILSHICMALDKSPARAVVLSEWTRNLLLVHAGYLSGHP
;
A
#
# COMPACT_ATOMS: atom_id res chain seq x y z
N GLY A 1 -9.83 -29.39 82.68
CA GLY A 1 -9.79 -28.11 81.93
C GLY A 1 -8.67 -28.18 80.92
N LEU A 2 -8.98 -27.94 79.65
CA LEU A 2 -8.19 -28.25 78.46
C LEU A 2 -6.82 -27.52 78.39
N LYS A 3 -5.80 -28.23 77.90
CA LYS A 3 -4.49 -27.67 77.53
C LYS A 3 -4.59 -27.04 76.14
N SER A 4 -4.16 -25.79 76.00
CA SER A 4 -4.11 -25.07 74.72
C SER A 4 -2.80 -25.40 73.99
N THR A 5 -2.91 -25.88 72.75
CA THR A 5 -1.81 -25.95 71.78
C THR A 5 -2.18 -25.09 70.57
N PRO A 6 -1.28 -24.25 70.04
CA PRO A 6 -1.55 -23.48 68.83
C PRO A 6 -1.43 -24.37 67.59
N PHE A 7 -2.46 -24.30 66.74
CA PHE A 7 -2.54 -24.95 65.43
C PHE A 7 -1.65 -24.17 64.43
N VAL A 8 -0.60 -24.81 63.91
CA VAL A 8 0.23 -24.27 62.84
C VAL A 8 -0.41 -24.65 61.50
N VAL A 9 -0.84 -23.66 60.72
CA VAL A 9 -1.33 -23.88 59.36
C VAL A 9 -0.13 -24.14 58.43
N PRO A 10 -0.09 -25.21 57.62
CA PRO A 10 0.98 -25.39 56.66
C PRO A 10 0.79 -24.41 55.50
N MET A 11 1.79 -23.55 55.28
CA MET A 11 1.89 -22.68 54.11
C MET A 11 2.17 -23.56 52.87
N VAL A 12 1.15 -23.79 52.04
CA VAL A 12 1.31 -24.48 50.76
C VAL A 12 2.04 -23.56 49.79
N GLN A 13 3.37 -23.71 49.69
CA GLN A 13 4.13 -23.19 48.56
C GLN A 13 3.86 -24.06 47.33
N PRO A 14 3.46 -23.48 46.17
CA PRO A 14 3.32 -24.25 44.94
C PRO A 14 4.70 -24.75 44.46
N PRO A 15 4.81 -25.99 43.94
CA PRO A 15 6.08 -26.59 43.55
C PRO A 15 6.74 -25.81 42.41
N ALA A 16 8.03 -25.50 42.58
CA ALA A 16 8.88 -24.74 41.65
C ALA A 16 8.93 -25.29 40.20
N SER A 17 8.52 -26.54 39.99
CA SER A 17 8.51 -27.22 38.69
C SER A 17 7.57 -26.58 37.65
N LYS A 18 6.50 -25.86 38.06
CA LYS A 18 5.55 -25.22 37.13
C LYS A 18 6.00 -23.84 36.60
N ARG A 19 7.01 -23.22 37.22
CA ARG A 19 7.54 -21.90 36.80
C ARG A 19 8.52 -22.00 35.63
N ALA A 20 9.37 -23.03 35.60
CA ALA A 20 10.30 -23.24 34.50
C ALA A 20 9.58 -23.60 33.18
N ALA A 21 8.52 -24.41 33.27
CA ALA A 21 7.72 -24.82 32.09
C ALA A 21 6.99 -23.66 31.41
N THR A 22 6.68 -22.59 32.14
CA THR A 22 6.01 -21.40 31.59
C THR A 22 7.00 -20.42 30.96
N GLU A 23 8.23 -20.35 31.47
CA GLU A 23 9.28 -19.47 30.91
C GLU A 23 9.84 -20.00 29.58
N GLU A 24 10.10 -21.31 29.48
CA GLU A 24 10.54 -21.93 28.21
C GLU A 24 9.45 -21.84 27.14
N GLN A 25 8.18 -22.02 27.51
CA GLN A 25 7.06 -21.85 26.58
C GLN A 25 6.91 -20.41 26.09
N MET A 26 7.14 -19.42 26.97
CA MET A 26 7.10 -18.00 26.60
C MET A 26 8.26 -17.61 25.67
N LYS A 27 9.48 -18.11 25.92
CA LYS A 27 10.63 -17.93 25.03
C LYS A 27 10.41 -18.58 23.66
N ALA A 28 9.86 -19.80 23.63
CA ALA A 28 9.55 -20.49 22.38
C ALA A 28 8.47 -19.76 21.56
N LEU A 29 7.48 -19.16 22.22
CA LEU A 29 6.45 -18.33 21.56
C LEU A 29 7.03 -17.01 21.01
N ALA A 30 7.93 -16.37 21.78
CA ALA A 30 8.62 -15.15 21.37
C ALA A 30 9.55 -15.39 20.16
N GLU A 31 10.26 -16.51 20.12
CA GLU A 31 11.05 -16.88 18.94
C GLU A 31 10.18 -17.16 17.71
N ARG A 32 9.04 -17.86 17.90
CA ARG A 32 8.11 -18.17 16.81
C ARG A 32 7.48 -16.90 16.23
N THR A 33 7.09 -15.96 17.08
CA THR A 33 6.53 -14.67 16.66
C THR A 33 7.55 -13.84 15.92
N LYS A 34 8.79 -13.72 16.43
CA LYS A 34 9.88 -13.02 15.75
C LYS A 34 10.17 -13.61 14.36
N LYS A 35 10.27 -14.94 14.25
CA LYS A 35 10.48 -15.63 12.96
C LYS A 35 9.30 -15.44 11.99
N ALA A 36 8.06 -15.35 12.50
CA ALA A 36 6.89 -15.08 11.68
C ALA A 36 6.86 -13.63 11.17
N GLU A 37 7.21 -12.66 12.02
CA GLU A 37 7.32 -11.24 11.64
C GLU A 37 8.42 -11.02 10.61
N GLU A 38 9.60 -11.61 10.79
CA GLU A 38 10.71 -11.54 9.84
C GLU A 38 10.32 -12.14 8.47
N LYS A 39 9.58 -13.26 8.46
CA LYS A 39 9.04 -13.85 7.23
C LYS A 39 8.02 -12.93 6.56
N LEU A 40 7.09 -12.34 7.31
CA LEU A 40 6.10 -11.39 6.76
C LEU A 40 6.77 -10.13 6.19
N ILE A 41 7.84 -9.65 6.84
CA ILE A 41 8.64 -8.51 6.34
C ILE A 41 9.39 -8.91 5.06
N ALA A 42 9.99 -10.10 5.02
CA ALA A 42 10.68 -10.62 3.84
C ALA A 42 9.72 -10.83 2.67
N GLU A 43 8.53 -11.40 2.90
CA GLU A 43 7.47 -11.57 1.89
C GLU A 43 6.96 -10.21 1.39
N LYS A 44 6.67 -9.24 2.28
CA LYS A 44 6.29 -7.88 1.86
C LYS A 44 7.39 -7.18 1.05
N LYS A 45 8.66 -7.38 1.41
CA LYS A 45 9.81 -6.81 0.69
C LYS A 45 9.97 -7.48 -0.67
N ALA A 46 9.78 -8.80 -0.76
CA ALA A 46 9.79 -9.57 -2.00
C ALA A 46 8.65 -9.14 -2.94
N GLU A 47 7.45 -8.89 -2.41
CA GLU A 47 6.32 -8.40 -3.22
C GLU A 47 6.56 -6.98 -3.73
N ARG A 48 7.14 -6.07 -2.91
CA ARG A 48 7.58 -4.74 -3.40
C ARG A 48 8.64 -4.83 -4.49
N SER A 49 9.58 -5.77 -4.40
CA SER A 49 10.58 -5.96 -5.46
C SER A 49 9.98 -6.55 -6.74
N LYS A 50 8.97 -7.44 -6.62
CA LYS A 50 8.20 -7.93 -7.78
C LYS A 50 7.43 -6.79 -8.44
N GLU A 51 6.79 -5.92 -7.67
CA GLU A 51 6.08 -4.73 -8.16
C GLU A 51 7.04 -3.82 -8.97
N LYS A 52 8.25 -3.60 -8.46
CA LYS A 52 9.29 -2.80 -9.14
C LYS A 52 9.80 -3.43 -10.44
N SER A 53 9.67 -4.75 -10.61
CA SER A 53 10.10 -5.50 -11.80
C SER A 53 8.98 -5.73 -12.84
N ARG A 54 7.73 -5.34 -12.56
CA ARG A 54 6.58 -5.47 -13.48
C ARG A 54 6.53 -4.37 -14.56
N SER A 55 7.68 -3.82 -14.96
CA SER A 55 7.80 -2.99 -16.18
C SER A 55 7.96 -3.91 -17.41
N SER A 56 7.02 -4.83 -17.62
CA SER A 56 6.98 -5.61 -18.86
C SER A 56 6.30 -4.77 -19.95
N GLY A 57 7.11 -4.26 -20.88
CA GLY A 57 6.76 -4.14 -22.31
C GLY A 57 5.99 -2.92 -22.82
N SER A 58 5.43 -2.06 -21.96
CA SER A 58 4.67 -0.89 -22.41
C SER A 58 5.47 0.40 -22.24
N ALA A 59 5.73 1.12 -23.34
CA ALA A 59 6.38 2.42 -23.30
C ALA A 59 5.47 3.43 -22.59
N SER A 60 5.82 3.78 -21.36
CA SER A 60 5.13 4.79 -20.55
C SER A 60 5.23 6.18 -21.19
N MET A 61 4.16 6.97 -21.07
CA MET A 61 4.11 8.34 -21.56
C MET A 61 4.32 9.38 -20.45
N ALA A 62 4.82 8.98 -19.28
CA ALA A 62 4.94 9.85 -18.11
C ALA A 62 5.84 11.08 -18.36
N ALA A 63 6.89 10.94 -19.17
CA ALA A 63 7.73 12.09 -19.57
C ALA A 63 6.93 13.12 -20.39
N LEU A 64 6.09 12.68 -21.32
CA LEU A 64 5.24 13.56 -22.12
C LEU A 64 4.13 14.20 -21.28
N ALA A 65 3.54 13.44 -20.34
CA ALA A 65 2.58 13.96 -19.39
C ALA A 65 3.20 15.08 -18.54
N ARG A 66 4.40 14.86 -17.98
CA ARG A 66 5.14 15.87 -17.22
C ARG A 66 5.51 17.10 -18.05
N GLN A 67 5.87 16.92 -19.32
CA GLN A 67 6.10 18.05 -20.23
C GLN A 67 4.83 18.90 -20.37
N GLY A 68 3.68 18.26 -20.59
CA GLY A 68 2.39 18.96 -20.69
C GLY A 68 2.01 19.69 -19.41
N LEU A 69 2.25 19.09 -18.25
CA LEU A 69 1.98 19.69 -16.94
C LEU A 69 2.92 20.86 -16.60
N ALA A 70 4.23 20.69 -16.81
CA ALA A 70 5.24 21.66 -16.39
C ALA A 70 5.34 22.88 -17.32
N GLY A 71 5.16 22.68 -18.62
CA GLY A 71 5.33 23.72 -19.64
C GLY A 71 4.03 24.37 -20.12
N GLY A 72 2.87 23.91 -19.66
CA GLY A 72 1.58 24.31 -20.22
C GLY A 72 1.37 23.84 -21.67
N ASP A 73 2.15 22.85 -22.13
CA ASP A 73 2.02 22.24 -23.44
C ASP A 73 0.78 21.34 -23.44
N THR A 74 -0.38 21.98 -23.56
CA THR A 74 -1.69 21.32 -23.58
C THR A 74 -1.80 20.29 -24.72
N MET A 75 -1.07 20.48 -25.81
CA MET A 75 -1.04 19.51 -26.92
C MET A 75 -0.31 18.23 -26.53
N ALA A 76 0.78 18.31 -25.76
CA ALA A 76 1.45 17.14 -25.22
C ALA A 76 0.54 16.34 -24.28
N LEU A 77 -0.13 17.04 -23.35
CA LEU A 77 -1.04 16.38 -22.41
C LEU A 77 -2.26 15.78 -23.12
N ASP A 78 -2.79 16.49 -24.13
CA ASP A 78 -3.90 16.00 -24.92
C ASP A 78 -3.53 14.74 -25.71
N ARG A 79 -2.31 14.65 -26.26
CA ARG A 79 -1.80 13.41 -26.88
C ARG A 79 -1.75 12.23 -25.91
N VAL A 80 -1.33 12.47 -24.66
CA VAL A 80 -1.36 11.43 -23.62
C VAL A 80 -2.81 10.98 -23.40
N LEU A 81 -3.74 11.91 -23.20
CA LEU A 81 -5.15 11.63 -22.94
C LEU A 81 -5.93 11.08 -24.16
N HIS A 82 -5.35 11.10 -25.35
CA HIS A 82 -5.88 10.43 -26.55
C HIS A 82 -5.44 8.95 -26.66
N THR A 83 -4.50 8.51 -25.83
CA THR A 83 -4.03 7.13 -25.85
C THR A 83 -5.10 6.19 -25.30
N THR A 84 -5.44 5.17 -26.07
CA THR A 84 -6.44 4.13 -25.74
C THR A 84 -5.82 2.79 -25.35
N ASN A 85 -4.49 2.66 -25.45
CA ASN A 85 -3.80 1.46 -25.03
C ASN A 85 -3.75 1.39 -23.50
N ASN A 86 -4.61 0.56 -22.92
CA ASN A 86 -4.72 0.42 -21.46
C ASN A 86 -3.40 0.04 -20.77
N ALA A 87 -2.53 -0.76 -21.42
CA ALA A 87 -1.22 -1.09 -20.87
C ALA A 87 -0.28 0.14 -20.80
N VAL A 88 -0.38 1.06 -21.76
CA VAL A 88 0.34 2.35 -21.74
C VAL A 88 -0.24 3.26 -20.67
N MET A 89 -1.57 3.32 -20.54
CA MET A 89 -2.25 4.12 -19.51
C MET A 89 -1.86 3.65 -18.11
N ALA A 90 -1.88 2.34 -17.85
CA ALA A 90 -1.49 1.75 -16.57
C ALA A 90 0.00 1.89 -16.27
N ALA A 91 0.88 1.80 -17.28
CA ALA A 91 2.31 2.08 -17.11
C ALA A 91 2.53 3.57 -16.78
N THR A 92 1.89 4.47 -17.53
CA THR A 92 1.97 5.92 -17.31
C THR A 92 1.47 6.31 -15.92
N ALA A 93 0.31 5.78 -15.49
CA ALA A 93 -0.24 6.03 -14.17
C ALA A 93 0.71 5.60 -13.04
N ARG A 94 1.45 4.50 -13.20
CA ARG A 94 2.46 4.04 -12.22
C ARG A 94 3.72 4.90 -12.18
N ASP A 95 4.06 5.55 -13.29
CA ASP A 95 5.31 6.32 -13.46
C ASP A 95 5.18 7.82 -13.17
N ILE A 96 3.97 8.29 -12.85
CA ILE A 96 3.70 9.67 -12.41
C ILE A 96 3.50 9.73 -10.89
N THR A 97 3.63 10.93 -10.32
CA THR A 97 3.42 11.19 -8.89
C THR A 97 1.94 11.46 -8.56
N GLY A 98 1.56 11.37 -7.29
CA GLY A 98 0.22 11.73 -6.81
C GLY A 98 -0.22 13.16 -7.19
N PRO A 99 0.62 14.19 -6.97
CA PRO A 99 0.33 15.56 -7.42
C PRO A 99 0.15 15.67 -8.95
N GLU A 100 0.94 14.95 -9.74
CA GLU A 100 0.78 14.90 -11.20
C GLU A 100 -0.56 14.25 -11.57
N ALA A 101 -0.93 13.15 -10.92
CA ALA A 101 -2.22 12.49 -11.15
C ALA A 101 -3.40 13.40 -10.85
N ALA A 102 -3.36 14.18 -9.76
CA ALA A 102 -4.40 15.16 -9.42
C ALA A 102 -4.55 16.26 -10.51
N GLN A 103 -3.42 16.75 -11.03
CA GLN A 103 -3.44 17.73 -12.11
C GLN A 103 -4.00 17.14 -13.40
N ILE A 104 -3.64 15.90 -13.75
CA ILE A 104 -4.18 15.21 -14.93
C ILE A 104 -5.69 15.00 -14.78
N LEU A 105 -6.18 14.59 -13.61
CA LEU A 105 -7.62 14.47 -13.33
C LEU A 105 -8.36 15.80 -13.56
N SER A 106 -7.79 16.92 -13.13
CA SER A 106 -8.38 18.25 -13.39
C SER A 106 -8.47 18.54 -14.90
N HIS A 107 -7.43 18.19 -15.67
CA HIS A 107 -7.44 18.34 -17.13
C HIS A 107 -8.47 17.41 -17.80
N ILE A 108 -8.66 16.20 -17.26
CA ILE A 108 -9.70 15.28 -17.74
C ILE A 108 -11.08 15.89 -17.57
N CYS A 109 -11.39 16.50 -16.42
CA CYS A 109 -12.66 17.21 -16.21
C CYS A 109 -12.87 18.31 -17.26
N MET A 110 -11.86 19.15 -17.49
CA MET A 110 -11.93 20.20 -18.52
C MET A 110 -12.11 19.65 -19.94
N ALA A 111 -11.50 18.50 -20.24
CA ALA A 111 -11.63 17.85 -21.54
C ALA A 111 -13.03 17.25 -21.74
N LEU A 112 -13.62 16.68 -20.69
CA LEU A 112 -15.00 16.17 -20.70
C LEU A 112 -16.01 17.28 -20.92
N ASP A 113 -15.85 18.42 -20.24
CA ASP A 113 -16.72 19.59 -20.41
C ASP A 113 -16.72 20.11 -21.86
N LYS A 114 -15.56 20.08 -22.52
CA LYS A 114 -15.40 20.52 -23.91
C LYS A 114 -15.85 19.48 -24.92
N SER A 115 -15.66 18.19 -24.64
CA SER A 115 -15.92 17.11 -25.59
C SER A 115 -16.41 15.85 -24.87
N PRO A 116 -17.74 15.73 -24.63
CA PRO A 116 -18.30 14.54 -23.99
C PRO A 116 -18.12 13.26 -24.81
N ALA A 117 -17.87 13.38 -26.13
CA ALA A 117 -17.56 12.24 -27.00
C ALA A 117 -16.32 11.45 -26.57
N ARG A 118 -15.40 12.08 -25.81
CA ARG A 118 -14.18 11.43 -25.28
C ARG A 118 -14.40 10.69 -23.96
N ALA A 119 -15.63 10.66 -23.44
CA ALA A 119 -15.92 10.16 -22.10
C ALA A 119 -15.42 8.74 -21.85
N VAL A 120 -15.51 7.85 -22.84
CA VAL A 120 -15.06 6.46 -22.70
C VAL A 120 -13.56 6.40 -22.40
N VAL A 121 -12.72 6.98 -23.26
CA VAL A 121 -11.26 6.97 -23.11
C VAL A 121 -10.82 7.71 -21.84
N LEU A 122 -11.46 8.86 -21.56
CA LEU A 122 -11.13 9.66 -20.38
C LEU A 122 -11.53 8.96 -19.08
N SER A 123 -12.62 8.18 -19.07
CA SER A 123 -13.03 7.38 -17.91
C SER A 123 -12.03 6.25 -17.61
N GLU A 124 -11.43 5.66 -18.64
CA GLU A 124 -10.37 4.67 -18.47
C GLU A 124 -9.09 5.28 -17.89
N TRP A 125 -8.75 6.50 -18.32
CA TRP A 125 -7.65 7.26 -17.72
C TRP A 125 -7.93 7.53 -16.25
N THR A 126 -9.10 8.07 -15.92
CA THR A 126 -9.54 8.32 -14.55
C THR A 126 -9.45 7.04 -13.71
N ARG A 127 -9.96 5.91 -14.21
CA ARG A 127 -9.88 4.62 -13.50
C ARG A 127 -8.45 4.22 -13.19
N ASN A 128 -7.54 4.28 -14.16
CA ASN A 128 -6.12 3.94 -13.94
C ASN A 128 -5.47 4.86 -12.92
N LEU A 129 -5.73 6.17 -12.98
CA LEU A 129 -5.20 7.15 -12.05
C LEU A 129 -5.71 6.90 -10.62
N LEU A 130 -7.01 6.65 -10.47
CA LEU A 130 -7.61 6.36 -9.16
C LEU A 130 -7.08 5.05 -8.57
N LEU A 131 -6.93 4.00 -9.38
CA LEU A 131 -6.41 2.71 -8.88
C LEU A 131 -4.98 2.82 -8.33
N VAL A 132 -4.13 3.63 -8.96
CA VAL A 132 -2.73 3.80 -8.53
C VAL A 132 -2.62 4.83 -7.40
N HIS A 133 -3.36 5.94 -7.47
CA HIS A 133 -3.15 7.12 -6.61
C HIS A 133 -4.27 7.37 -5.59
N ALA A 134 -5.23 6.45 -5.41
CA ALA A 134 -6.32 6.60 -4.44
C ALA A 134 -5.84 6.99 -3.04
N GLY A 135 -4.73 6.42 -2.56
CA GLY A 135 -4.19 6.73 -1.24
C GLY A 135 -3.66 8.17 -1.11
N TYR A 136 -3.09 8.73 -2.19
CA TYR A 136 -2.72 10.14 -2.21
C TYR A 136 -3.98 11.02 -2.30
N LEU A 137 -4.88 10.71 -3.24
CA LEU A 137 -6.07 11.51 -3.51
C LEU A 137 -7.06 11.53 -2.35
N SER A 138 -7.22 10.43 -1.60
CA SER A 138 -8.10 10.41 -0.43
C SER A 138 -7.58 11.26 0.74
N GLY A 139 -6.27 11.53 0.78
CA GLY A 139 -5.64 12.37 1.79
C GLY A 139 -5.52 13.85 1.39
N HIS A 140 -5.90 14.21 0.16
CA HIS A 140 -5.78 15.57 -0.37
C HIS A 140 -7.14 16.01 -0.95
N PRO A 141 -7.88 16.87 -0.23
CA PRO A 141 -9.18 17.38 -0.68
C PRO A 141 -9.06 18.32 -1.89
#